data_AF-A0A934ZB25-F1
#
_entry.id   AF-A0A934ZB25-F1
#
_cell.length_a   1.000
_cell.length_b   1.000
_cell.length_c   1.000
_cell.angle_alpha   90.00
_cell.angle_beta   90.00
_cell.angle_gamma   90.00
#
_symmetry.space_group_name_H-M   'P 1'
#
loop_
_entity.id
_entity.type
_entity.pdbx_description
1 polymer ?
#
loop_
_entity_poly.entity_id
_entity_poly.type
_entity_poly.pdbx_seq_one_letter_code
_entity_poly.pdbx_strand_id
1 'polypeptide(L)'
;MSPLPAIVLALFTALSSGCGGRSVPTRFPAHSAPSPEACEAPVDDPTVALTSDPPLPGEPTGPWQGLAPDAGAAATTGGHVHAH
;
A
#
# COMPACT_ATOMS: atom_id res chain seq x y z
N MET A 1 13.10 -45.24 -16.03
CA MET A 1 11.91 -44.35 -15.98
C MET A 1 12.42 -42.95 -15.69
N SER A 2 12.21 -42.00 -16.60
CA SER A 2 12.79 -40.65 -16.50
C SER A 2 11.95 -39.79 -15.54
N PRO A 3 12.54 -39.17 -14.48
CA PRO A 3 11.80 -38.41 -13.45
C PRO A 3 11.44 -36.97 -13.87
N LEU A 4 11.88 -36.55 -15.06
CA LEU A 4 11.59 -35.25 -15.67
C LEU A 4 10.13 -34.76 -15.55
N PRO A 5 9.08 -35.57 -15.81
CA PRO A 5 7.70 -35.09 -15.72
C PRO A 5 7.27 -34.77 -14.28
N ALA A 6 7.83 -35.45 -13.28
CA ALA A 6 7.48 -35.21 -11.88
C ALA A 6 8.07 -33.90 -11.35
N ILE A 7 9.28 -33.55 -11.79
CA ILE A 7 9.97 -32.31 -11.38
C ILE A 7 9.25 -31.08 -11.97
N VAL A 8 8.86 -31.13 -13.24
CA VAL A 8 8.13 -30.03 -13.91
C VAL A 8 6.77 -29.80 -13.24
N LEU A 9 6.05 -30.87 -12.92
CA LEU A 9 4.77 -30.78 -12.23
C LEU A 9 4.93 -30.16 -10.82
N ALA A 10 5.94 -30.59 -10.06
CA ALA A 10 6.22 -30.07 -8.73
C ALA A 10 6.54 -28.56 -8.75
N LEU A 11 7.36 -28.12 -9.70
CA LEU A 11 7.69 -26.70 -9.87
C LEU A 11 6.47 -25.86 -10.22
N PHE A 12 5.60 -26.35 -11.12
CA PHE A 12 4.37 -25.64 -11.49
C PHE A 12 3.41 -25.49 -10.31
N THR A 13 3.25 -26.54 -9.50
CA THR A 13 2.41 -26.49 -8.29
C THR A 13 2.97 -25.54 -7.23
N ALA A 14 4.29 -25.52 -7.02
CA ALA A 14 4.92 -24.62 -6.07
C ALA A 14 4.75 -23.15 -6.49
N LEU A 15 4.97 -22.84 -7.78
CA LEU A 15 4.83 -21.48 -8.31
C LEU A 15 3.38 -20.96 -8.23
N SER A 16 2.41 -21.85 -8.49
CA SER A 16 0.98 -21.52 -8.43
C SER A 16 0.50 -21.26 -6.99
N SER A 17 1.04 -22.02 -6.02
CA SER A 17 0.71 -21.84 -4.60
C SER A 17 1.27 -20.55 -4.00
N GLY A 18 2.40 -20.05 -4.52
CA GLY A 18 3.06 -18.84 -4.03
C GLY A 18 2.39 -17.52 -4.47
N CYS A 19 1.74 -17.50 -5.64
CA CYS A 19 1.08 -16.30 -6.17
C CYS A 19 -0.42 -16.18 -5.81
N GLY A 20 -1.08 -17.28 -5.43
CA GLY A 20 -2.55 -17.30 -5.22
C GLY A 20 -3.05 -16.96 -3.82
N GLY A 21 -2.16 -16.87 -2.82
CA GLY A 21 -2.54 -16.75 -1.40
C GLY A 21 -2.81 -15.33 -0.90
N ARG A 22 -2.75 -14.30 -1.76
CA ARG A 22 -3.01 -12.93 -1.33
C ARG A 22 -4.52 -12.71 -1.33
N SER A 23 -5.12 -12.70 -0.13
CA SER A 23 -6.50 -12.27 0.05
C SER A 23 -6.62 -10.81 -0.36
N VAL A 24 -7.21 -10.58 -1.53
CA VAL A 24 -7.55 -9.23 -2.00
C VAL A 24 -9.03 -8.97 -1.70
N PRO A 25 -9.40 -7.73 -1.31
CA PRO A 25 -10.79 -7.38 -1.16
C PRO A 25 -11.56 -7.66 -2.45
N THR A 26 -12.64 -8.42 -2.37
CA THR A 26 -13.49 -8.70 -3.54
C THR A 26 -14.32 -7.49 -3.95
N ARG A 27 -14.44 -6.49 -3.08
CA ARG A 27 -15.11 -5.22 -3.33
C ARG A 27 -14.39 -4.11 -2.58
N PHE A 28 -14.35 -2.94 -3.20
CA PHE A 28 -13.96 -1.69 -2.55
C PHE A 28 -15.22 -0.88 -2.21
N PRO A 29 -15.16 0.01 -1.20
CA PRO A 29 -16.25 0.95 -0.94
C PRO A 29 -16.57 1.77 -2.20
N ALA A 30 -17.85 2.12 -2.38
CA ALA A 30 -18.33 2.88 -3.54
C ALA A 30 -17.58 4.20 -3.75
N HIS A 31 -17.15 4.82 -2.64
CA HIS A 31 -16.23 5.96 -2.63
C HIS A 31 -14.91 5.51 -2.03
N SER A 32 -13.98 5.15 -2.90
CA SER A 32 -12.61 4.78 -2.52
C SER A 32 -11.65 5.37 -3.55
N ALA A 33 -10.37 5.48 -3.23
CA ALA A 33 -9.36 6.03 -4.14
C ALA A 33 -9.41 5.46 -5.58
N PRO A 34 -9.66 4.15 -5.81
CA PRO A 34 -9.77 3.62 -7.17
C PRO A 34 -11.18 3.77 -7.81
N SER A 35 -12.14 4.42 -7.16
CA SER A 35 -13.50 4.58 -7.70
C SER A 35 -13.57 5.65 -8.81
N PRO A 36 -14.46 5.50 -9.81
CA PRO A 36 -14.63 6.51 -10.88
C PRO A 36 -15.08 7.88 -10.39
N GLU A 37 -15.76 7.91 -9.25
CA GLU A 37 -16.28 9.11 -8.58
C GLU A 37 -15.22 9.74 -7.65
N ALA A 38 -14.02 9.18 -7.57
CA ALA A 38 -12.97 9.73 -6.72
C ALA A 38 -12.47 11.07 -7.26
N CYS A 39 -12.23 12.03 -6.36
CA CYS A 39 -11.53 13.25 -6.72
C CYS A 39 -10.13 12.92 -7.22
N GLU A 40 -9.70 13.63 -8.27
CA GLU A 40 -8.33 13.54 -8.75
C GLU A 40 -7.34 13.94 -7.63
N ALA A 41 -6.27 13.16 -7.50
CA ALA A 41 -5.25 13.43 -6.50
C ALA A 41 -4.48 14.71 -6.87
N PRO A 42 -4.06 15.50 -5.87
CA PRO A 42 -3.14 16.61 -6.11
C PRO A 42 -1.85 16.13 -6.79
N VAL A 43 -1.26 16.99 -7.62
CA VAL A 43 0.04 16.72 -8.24
C VAL A 43 1.14 17.04 -7.24
N ASP A 44 1.97 16.05 -6.93
CA ASP A 44 3.17 16.19 -6.11
C ASP A 44 4.33 16.83 -6.88
N ASP A 45 5.15 17.65 -6.20
CA ASP A 45 6.46 18.07 -6.69
C ASP A 45 7.54 17.10 -6.17
N PRO A 46 8.05 16.19 -7.01
CA PRO A 46 9.05 15.20 -6.58
C PRO A 46 10.39 15.85 -6.20
N THR A 47 10.64 17.10 -6.61
CA THR A 47 11.87 17.82 -6.29
C THR A 47 12.01 18.01 -4.79
N VAL A 48 10.92 18.31 -4.09
CA VAL A 48 10.91 18.55 -2.64
C VAL A 48 11.46 17.34 -1.88
N ALA A 49 11.02 16.13 -2.26
CA ALA A 49 11.49 14.89 -1.66
C ALA A 49 12.97 14.60 -1.95
N LEU A 50 13.53 15.17 -3.03
CA LEU A 50 14.92 14.98 -3.43
C LEU A 50 15.87 16.03 -2.85
N THR A 51 15.36 17.24 -2.56
CA THR A 51 16.19 18.40 -2.18
C THR A 51 15.99 18.87 -0.75
N SER A 52 15.05 18.29 -0.02
CA SER A 52 14.69 18.74 1.33
C SER A 52 14.36 17.56 2.22
N ASP A 53 14.53 17.76 3.53
CA ASP A 53 14.18 16.76 4.53
C ASP A 53 12.70 16.85 4.89
N PRO A 54 12.06 15.72 5.24
CA PRO A 54 10.69 15.71 5.74
C PRO A 54 10.61 16.42 7.10
N PRO A 55 9.46 17.05 7.41
CA PRO A 55 9.23 17.69 8.70
C PRO A 55 9.26 16.65 9.83
N LEU A 56 9.69 17.07 11.01
CA LEU A 56 9.57 16.23 12.20
C LEU A 56 8.10 16.12 12.65
N PRO A 57 7.73 15.08 13.44
CA PRO A 57 6.40 14.99 14.01
C PRO A 57 6.00 16.26 14.78
N GLY A 58 4.89 16.87 14.39
CA GLY A 58 4.38 18.11 14.99
C GLY A 58 4.85 19.41 14.33
N GLU A 59 5.77 19.34 13.35
CA GLU A 59 6.16 20.50 12.55
C GLU A 59 5.20 20.73 11.36
N PRO A 60 5.11 21.97 10.84
CA PRO A 60 4.32 22.27 9.66
C PRO A 60 4.78 21.46 8.43
N THR A 61 3.84 20.86 7.71
CA THR A 61 4.16 19.94 6.60
C THR A 61 4.49 20.64 5.30
N GLY A 62 4.01 21.88 5.11
CA GLY A 62 4.31 22.70 3.93
C GLY A 62 4.10 21.94 2.61
N PRO A 63 5.15 21.78 1.78
CA PRO A 63 5.06 21.12 0.46
C PRO A 63 4.97 19.58 0.52
N TRP A 64 5.08 18.95 1.69
CA TRP A 64 5.00 17.51 1.84
C TRP A 64 3.54 17.03 1.82
N GLN A 65 3.00 16.80 0.62
CA GLN A 65 1.64 16.30 0.45
C GLN A 65 1.50 14.89 1.05
N GLY A 66 0.31 14.58 1.57
CA GLY A 66 0.05 13.31 2.27
C GLY A 66 0.54 13.25 3.72
N LEU A 67 1.39 14.19 4.18
CA LEU A 67 1.72 14.33 5.60
C LEU A 67 0.76 15.25 6.37
N ALA A 68 -0.02 16.07 5.66
CA ALA A 68 -1.00 16.94 6.29
C ALA A 68 -2.09 16.10 7.00
N PRO A 69 -2.41 16.40 8.27
CA PRO A 69 -3.29 15.58 9.10
C PRO A 69 -4.72 15.44 8.54
N ASP A 70 -5.15 16.37 7.69
CA ASP A 70 -6.49 16.40 7.10
C ASP A 70 -6.56 15.81 5.68
N ALA A 71 -5.45 15.33 5.10
CA ALA A 71 -5.35 14.97 3.69
C ALA A 71 -5.89 13.58 3.29
N GLY A 72 -6.75 12.95 4.09
CA GLY A 72 -7.64 11.91 3.54
C GLY A 72 -7.66 10.52 4.17
N ALA A 73 -7.29 10.35 5.44
CA ALA A 73 -7.71 9.16 6.17
C ALA A 73 -8.00 9.53 7.61
N ALA A 74 -9.27 9.41 8.01
CA ALA A 74 -9.58 9.18 9.41
C ALA A 74 -8.76 7.97 9.85
N ALA A 75 -7.65 8.21 10.54
CA ALA A 75 -6.84 7.16 11.13
C ALA A 75 -7.78 6.38 12.06
N THR A 76 -8.19 5.18 11.63
CA THR A 76 -8.79 4.22 12.54
C THR A 76 -7.83 4.06 13.69
N THR A 77 -8.28 4.42 14.89
CA THR A 77 -7.55 4.26 16.15
C THR A 77 -7.39 2.76 16.43
N GLY A 78 -6.50 2.09 15.71
CA GLY A 78 -6.04 0.73 16.00
C GLY A 78 -4.89 0.82 16.99
N GLY A 79 -5.17 1.09 18.26
CA GLY A 79 -4.16 1.15 19.31
C GLY A 79 -3.42 -0.19 19.45
N HIS A 80 -2.10 -0.17 19.26
CA HIS A 80 -1.23 -1.29 19.62
C HIS A 80 -0.68 -0.99 21.02
N VAL A 81 -1.10 -1.80 21.99
CA VAL A 81 -0.63 -1.71 23.38
C VAL A 81 0.80 -2.24 23.50
N HIS A 82 1.72 -1.39 23.94
CA HIS A 82 3.03 -1.83 24.42
C HIS A 82 2.88 -2.33 25.86
N ALA A 83 2.89 -3.65 26.04
CA ALA A 83 3.01 -4.25 27.37
C ALA A 83 4.47 -4.11 27.86
N HIS A 84 4.63 -3.62 29.09
CA HIS A 84 5.89 -3.50 29.82
C HIS A 84 6.33 -4.85 30.42
#